data_AF-A0A928BH60-F1
#
_entry.id   AF-A0A928BH60-F1
#
_cell.length_a   1.000
_cell.length_b   1.000
_cell.length_c   1.000
_cell.angle_alpha   90.00
_cell.angle_beta   90.00
_cell.angle_gamma   90.00
#
_symmetry.space_group_name_H-M   'P 1'
#
loop_
_entity.id
_entity.type
_entity.pdbx_description
1 polymer ?
#
loop_
_entity_poly.entity_id
_entity_poly.type
_entity_poly.pdbx_seq_one_letter_code
_entity_poly.pdbx_strand_id
1 'polypeptide(L)'
;MPDILNPAQRSYCMSRIRGKDTKPEILVRKGLHARGFRFRLHNKKLPGRPDIVLPKYGVAIMVNGCFWHGHKGCQYATKPKSNVEFWETKIARNRHRDEVTTAHLEALGWTVITVWECELRNSSQLDDMLNALAEEIRYAGEVKRVKDMNSRQSRAAARREMEELLRKQAELEAEINQLYPIPKRIRTISLAFDGDE
;
A
#
# COMPACT_ATOMS: atom_id res chain seq x y z
N MET A 1 3.30 -24.37 -9.89
CA MET A 1 2.86 -25.63 -9.27
C MET A 1 1.37 -25.81 -9.57
N PRO A 2 0.89 -27.01 -9.95
CA PRO A 2 -0.55 -27.28 -9.95
C PRO A 2 -1.11 -27.08 -8.54
N ASP A 3 -2.40 -26.75 -8.43
CA ASP A 3 -3.03 -26.51 -7.14
C ASP A 3 -3.04 -27.80 -6.31
N ILE A 4 -2.35 -27.77 -5.17
CA ILE A 4 -2.26 -28.90 -4.24
C ILE A 4 -3.50 -29.02 -3.35
N LEU A 5 -4.35 -27.99 -3.32
CA LEU A 5 -5.57 -27.96 -2.53
C LEU A 5 -6.77 -28.35 -3.39
N ASN A 6 -7.72 -29.06 -2.80
CA ASN A 6 -9.01 -29.26 -3.45
C ASN A 6 -9.83 -27.94 -3.46
N PRO A 7 -10.89 -27.83 -4.29
CA PRO A 7 -11.65 -26.59 -4.43
C PRO A 7 -12.22 -26.05 -3.10
N ALA A 8 -12.69 -26.92 -2.20
CA ALA A 8 -13.23 -26.53 -0.91
C ALA A 8 -12.14 -25.98 0.04
N GLN A 9 -10.98 -26.64 0.08
CA GLN A 9 -9.81 -26.20 0.83
C GLN A 9 -9.30 -24.85 0.30
N ARG A 10 -9.23 -24.68 -1.02
CA ARG A 10 -8.83 -23.39 -1.62
C ARG A 10 -9.85 -22.30 -1.29
N SER A 11 -11.13 -22.57 -1.39
CA SER A 11 -12.18 -21.62 -1.01
C SER A 11 -12.05 -21.19 0.46
N TYR A 12 -11.81 -22.15 1.37
CA TYR A 12 -11.57 -21.88 2.79
C TYR A 12 -10.29 -21.07 3.03
N CYS A 13 -9.17 -21.41 2.37
CA CYS A 13 -7.94 -20.64 2.50
C CYS A 13 -8.14 -19.19 2.00
N MET A 14 -8.84 -19.02 0.87
CA MET A 14 -9.10 -17.71 0.30
C MET A 14 -10.00 -16.86 1.19
N SER A 15 -10.98 -17.45 1.89
CA SER A 15 -11.87 -16.73 2.82
C SER A 15 -11.16 -16.23 4.07
N ARG A 16 -9.99 -16.80 4.41
CA ARG A 16 -9.19 -16.40 5.57
C ARG A 16 -8.21 -15.26 5.29
N ILE A 17 -8.01 -14.89 4.02
CA ILE A 17 -7.12 -13.80 3.64
C ILE A 17 -7.79 -12.48 4.03
N ARG A 18 -7.16 -11.74 4.95
CA ARG A 18 -7.63 -10.43 5.40
C ARG A 18 -6.98 -9.33 4.56
N GLY A 19 -7.75 -8.29 4.25
CA GLY A 19 -7.25 -7.10 3.52
C GLY A 19 -6.64 -6.01 4.41
N LYS A 20 -6.64 -6.20 5.73
CA LYS A 20 -6.04 -5.30 6.73
C LYS A 20 -5.61 -6.10 7.95
N ASP A 21 -4.76 -5.50 8.77
CA ASP A 21 -4.21 -6.14 9.95
C ASP A 21 -3.50 -7.45 9.63
N THR A 22 -2.87 -7.50 8.46
CA THR A 22 -2.09 -8.67 8.05
C THR A 22 -0.86 -8.82 8.96
N LYS A 23 -0.34 -10.05 9.06
CA LYS A 23 0.88 -10.32 9.84
C LYS A 23 2.03 -9.36 9.52
N PRO A 24 2.40 -9.08 8.25
CA PRO A 24 3.46 -8.12 7.94
C PRO A 24 3.12 -6.69 8.42
N GLU A 25 1.87 -6.22 8.26
CA GLU A 25 1.46 -4.91 8.81
C GLU A 25 1.61 -4.86 10.34
N ILE A 26 1.21 -5.91 11.06
CA ILE A 26 1.35 -5.97 12.53
C ILE A 26 2.84 -5.86 12.92
N LEU A 27 3.72 -6.56 12.20
CA LEU A 27 5.16 -6.56 12.48
C LEU A 27 5.76 -5.17 12.31
N VAL A 28 5.49 -4.50 11.18
CA VAL A 28 5.97 -3.14 10.93
C VAL A 28 5.43 -2.18 11.99
N ARG A 29 4.13 -2.27 12.32
CA ARG A 29 3.49 -1.41 13.35
C ARG A 29 4.16 -1.57 14.71
N LYS A 30 4.42 -2.80 15.15
CA LYS A 30 5.11 -3.07 16.43
C LYS A 30 6.55 -2.54 16.39
N GLY A 31 7.26 -2.79 15.29
CA GLY A 31 8.64 -2.34 15.10
C GLY A 31 8.79 -0.82 15.15
N LEU A 32 7.89 -0.09 14.48
CA LEU A 32 7.85 1.36 14.49
C LEU A 32 7.43 1.92 15.87
N HIS A 33 6.44 1.31 16.52
CA HIS A 33 6.02 1.74 17.85
C HIS A 33 7.13 1.57 18.89
N ALA A 34 7.86 0.45 18.86
CA ALA A 34 9.02 0.20 19.73
C ALA A 34 10.13 1.25 19.55
N ARG A 35 10.24 1.84 18.35
CA ARG A 35 11.18 2.91 18.01
C ARG A 35 10.63 4.33 18.25
N GLY A 36 9.50 4.45 18.92
CA GLY A 36 8.92 5.73 19.34
C GLY A 36 8.08 6.45 18.28
N PHE A 37 7.80 5.83 17.13
CA PHE A 37 6.96 6.45 16.12
C PHE A 37 5.47 6.38 16.50
N ARG A 38 4.75 7.44 16.14
CA ARG A 38 3.28 7.49 16.19
C ARG A 38 2.75 7.62 14.77
N PHE A 39 1.74 6.83 14.46
CA PHE A 39 1.20 6.72 13.12
C PHE A 39 -0.32 6.59 13.15
N ARG A 40 -0.93 6.84 11.99
CA ARG A 40 -2.34 6.54 11.71
C ARG A 40 -2.39 5.36 10.77
N LEU A 41 -3.47 4.59 10.83
CA LEU A 41 -3.68 3.43 9.97
C LEU A 41 -4.75 3.70 8.93
N HIS A 42 -4.57 3.15 7.74
CA HIS A 42 -5.56 3.12 6.65
C HIS A 42 -6.30 4.46 6.46
N ASN A 43 -5.53 5.54 6.29
CA ASN A 43 -6.12 6.88 6.23
C ASN A 43 -6.94 7.05 4.95
N LYS A 44 -8.27 7.03 5.09
CA LYS A 44 -9.24 7.17 3.98
C LYS A 44 -9.12 8.48 3.19
N LYS A 45 -8.46 9.50 3.76
CA LYS A 45 -8.27 10.81 3.10
C LYS A 45 -7.07 10.84 2.14
N LEU A 46 -6.25 9.79 2.12
CA LEU A 46 -5.08 9.72 1.25
C LEU A 46 -5.31 8.74 0.08
N PRO A 47 -4.75 9.04 -1.11
CA PRO A 47 -4.76 8.13 -2.26
C PRO A 47 -4.33 6.72 -1.86
N GLY A 48 -5.06 5.72 -2.35
CA GLY A 48 -4.75 4.29 -2.14
C GLY A 48 -4.75 3.79 -0.68
N ARG A 49 -5.14 4.63 0.28
CA ARG A 49 -5.30 4.30 1.71
C ARG A 49 -4.08 3.57 2.30
N PRO A 50 -2.94 4.26 2.46
CA PRO A 50 -1.71 3.64 2.92
C PRO A 50 -1.89 2.93 4.27
N ASP A 51 -1.20 1.82 4.44
CA ASP A 51 -1.31 0.99 5.64
C ASP A 51 -0.91 1.75 6.89
N ILE A 52 0.21 2.48 6.80
CA ILE A 52 0.75 3.28 7.90
C ILE A 52 1.07 4.68 7.40
N VAL A 53 0.56 5.68 8.11
CA VAL A 53 0.78 7.09 7.77
C VAL A 53 1.43 7.78 8.95
N LEU A 54 2.53 8.50 8.69
CA LEU A 54 3.30 9.25 9.69
C LEU A 54 3.27 10.75 9.35
N PRO A 55 2.20 11.49 9.70
CA PRO A 55 2.00 12.88 9.28
C PRO A 55 3.13 13.83 9.72
N LYS A 56 3.70 13.60 10.91
CA LYS A 56 4.84 14.37 11.44
C LYS A 56 6.04 14.35 10.47
N TYR A 57 6.26 13.19 9.84
CA TYR A 57 7.39 12.95 8.94
C TYR A 57 7.01 13.16 7.47
N GLY A 58 5.71 13.22 7.15
CA GLY A 58 5.22 13.27 5.77
C GLY A 58 5.44 11.95 5.04
N VAL A 59 5.41 10.83 5.76
CA VAL A 59 5.66 9.51 5.20
C VAL A 59 4.37 8.69 5.13
N ALA A 60 4.16 8.01 4.02
CA ALA A 60 3.15 6.97 3.82
C ALA A 60 3.86 5.64 3.54
N ILE A 61 3.52 4.59 4.28
CA ILE A 61 4.12 3.26 4.12
C ILE A 61 3.07 2.30 3.57
N MET A 62 3.44 1.61 2.50
CA MET A 62 2.69 0.53 1.87
C MET A 62 3.35 -0.80 2.26
N VAL A 63 2.60 -1.71 2.89
CA VAL A 63 3.08 -3.02 3.31
C VAL A 63 2.57 -4.07 2.33
N ASN A 64 3.37 -4.35 1.31
CA ASN A 64 2.94 -5.14 0.16
C ASN A 64 3.22 -6.63 0.34
N GLY A 65 2.16 -7.44 0.21
CA GLY A 65 2.29 -8.88 0.03
C GLY A 65 2.95 -9.21 -1.31
N CYS A 66 4.05 -9.97 -1.30
CA CYS A 66 4.85 -10.22 -2.51
C CYS A 66 4.05 -10.86 -3.65
N PHE A 67 3.13 -11.76 -3.31
CA PHE A 67 2.23 -12.40 -4.27
C PHE A 67 1.22 -11.42 -4.89
N TRP A 68 0.50 -10.67 -4.05
CA TRP A 68 -0.62 -9.82 -4.49
C TRP A 68 -0.19 -8.62 -5.32
N HIS A 69 1.01 -8.11 -5.06
CA HIS A 69 1.59 -6.95 -5.74
C HIS A 69 2.72 -7.35 -6.69
N GLY A 70 2.96 -8.65 -6.91
CA GLY A 70 3.87 -9.16 -7.94
C GLY A 70 5.32 -8.67 -7.79
N HIS A 71 5.92 -8.88 -6.61
CA HIS A 71 7.30 -8.49 -6.33
C HIS A 71 8.28 -9.14 -7.33
N LYS A 72 8.96 -8.32 -8.15
CA LYS A 72 9.90 -8.80 -9.17
C LYS A 72 11.09 -9.53 -8.54
N GLY A 73 11.48 -10.67 -9.10
CA GLY A 73 12.61 -11.47 -8.61
C GLY A 73 12.38 -12.18 -7.27
N CYS A 74 11.16 -12.11 -6.71
CA CYS A 74 10.84 -12.68 -5.42
C CYS A 74 10.26 -14.10 -5.56
N GLN A 75 10.83 -15.08 -4.86
CA GLN A 75 10.30 -16.46 -4.82
C GLN A 75 8.86 -16.53 -4.26
N TYR A 76 8.47 -15.59 -3.40
CA TYR A 76 7.14 -15.53 -2.80
C TYR A 76 6.10 -14.87 -3.72
N ALA A 77 6.50 -14.35 -4.88
CA ALA A 77 5.62 -13.78 -5.90
C ALA A 77 5.29 -14.77 -7.04
N THR A 78 5.45 -16.07 -6.78
CA THR A 78 5.27 -17.10 -7.81
C THR A 78 3.82 -17.18 -8.28
N LYS A 79 3.61 -17.04 -9.59
CA LYS A 79 2.29 -17.14 -10.21
C LYS A 79 1.75 -18.58 -10.15
N PRO A 80 0.45 -18.80 -9.87
CA PRO A 80 -0.15 -20.12 -9.94
C PRO A 80 -0.14 -20.61 -11.40
N LYS A 81 0.08 -21.92 -11.63
CA LYS A 81 -0.02 -22.51 -12.98
C LYS A 81 -1.47 -22.75 -13.43
N SER A 82 -2.43 -22.60 -12.52
CA SER A 82 -3.87 -22.67 -12.77
C SER A 82 -4.46 -21.27 -12.89
N ASN A 83 -5.37 -21.05 -13.85
CA ASN A 83 -6.06 -19.76 -14.06
C ASN A 83 -5.07 -18.59 -14.28
N VAL A 84 -4.05 -18.84 -15.10
CA VAL A 84 -2.89 -17.95 -15.30
C VAL A 84 -3.32 -16.56 -15.75
N GLU A 85 -4.15 -16.48 -16.79
CA GLU A 85 -4.62 -15.21 -17.37
C GLU A 85 -5.34 -14.32 -16.33
N PHE A 86 -6.17 -14.93 -15.49
CA PHE A 86 -6.83 -14.22 -14.38
C PHE A 86 -5.81 -13.64 -13.40
N TRP A 87 -4.83 -14.44 -12.97
CA TRP A 87 -3.83 -14.00 -12.00
C TRP A 87 -2.88 -12.95 -12.59
N GLU A 88 -2.51 -13.08 -13.86
CA GLU A 88 -1.69 -12.09 -14.54
C GLU A 88 -2.40 -10.75 -14.65
N THR A 89 -3.67 -10.76 -15.09
CA THR A 89 -4.48 -9.56 -15.19
C THR A 89 -4.68 -8.91 -13.80
N LYS A 90 -4.97 -9.72 -12.78
CA LYS A 90 -5.18 -9.23 -11.41
C LYS A 90 -3.91 -8.60 -10.81
N ILE A 91 -2.76 -9.26 -10.94
CA ILE A 91 -1.49 -8.77 -10.41
C ILE A 91 -1.05 -7.51 -11.18
N ALA A 92 -1.19 -7.49 -12.51
CA ALA A 92 -0.87 -6.32 -13.32
C ALA A 92 -1.71 -5.10 -12.91
N ARG A 93 -3.02 -5.28 -12.69
CA ARG A 93 -3.90 -4.22 -12.18
C ARG A 93 -3.47 -3.70 -10.81
N ASN A 94 -3.12 -4.60 -9.89
CA ASN A 94 -2.68 -4.19 -8.55
C ASN A 94 -1.40 -3.35 -8.64
N ARG A 95 -0.42 -3.79 -9.43
CA ARG A 95 0.82 -3.03 -9.64
C ARG A 95 0.58 -1.66 -10.25
N HIS A 96 -0.29 -1.58 -11.26
CA HIS A 96 -0.65 -0.30 -11.86
C HIS A 96 -1.31 0.64 -10.85
N ARG A 97 -2.20 0.10 -10.00
CA ARG A 97 -2.79 0.89 -8.90
C ARG A 97 -1.73 1.36 -7.90
N ASP A 98 -0.76 0.53 -7.56
CA ASP A 98 0.33 0.90 -6.64
C ASP A 98 1.19 2.03 -7.23
N GLU A 99 1.52 1.94 -8.52
CA GLU A 99 2.28 2.97 -9.27
C GLU A 99 1.53 4.31 -9.26
N VAL A 100 0.24 4.30 -9.61
CA VAL A 100 -0.62 5.50 -9.59
C VAL A 100 -0.73 6.09 -8.18
N THR A 101 -0.98 5.23 -7.18
CA THR A 101 -1.11 5.65 -5.78
C THR A 101 0.17 6.31 -5.29
N THR A 102 1.32 5.71 -5.62
CA THR A 102 2.65 6.23 -5.25
C THR A 102 2.87 7.60 -5.85
N ALA A 103 2.66 7.74 -7.17
CA ALA A 103 2.81 9.02 -7.86
C ALA A 103 1.90 10.12 -7.29
N HIS A 104 0.66 9.77 -6.92
CA HIS A 104 -0.26 10.73 -6.32
C HIS A 104 0.19 11.16 -4.92
N LEU A 105 0.59 10.22 -4.06
CA LEU A 105 1.09 10.56 -2.73
C LEU A 105 2.34 11.45 -2.81
N GLU A 106 3.25 11.16 -3.72
CA GLU A 106 4.44 11.97 -3.98
C GLU A 106 4.09 13.38 -4.47
N ALA A 107 3.12 13.51 -5.39
CA ALA A 107 2.60 14.80 -5.84
C ALA A 107 1.96 15.61 -4.70
N LEU A 108 1.33 14.94 -3.73
CA LEU A 108 0.81 15.55 -2.50
C LEU A 108 1.91 15.89 -1.48
N GLY A 109 3.17 15.67 -1.80
CA GLY A 109 4.33 15.97 -0.96
C GLY A 109 4.64 14.91 0.09
N TRP A 110 4.08 13.70 -0.04
CA TRP A 110 4.42 12.57 0.84
C TRP A 110 5.60 11.78 0.30
N THR A 111 6.46 11.31 1.20
CA THR A 111 7.43 10.26 0.88
C THR A 111 6.74 8.91 1.01
N VAL A 112 6.76 8.11 -0.05
CA VAL A 112 6.16 6.77 -0.06
C VAL A 112 7.25 5.72 0.13
N ILE A 113 7.09 4.87 1.14
CA ILE A 113 8.00 3.74 1.38
C ILE A 113 7.22 2.45 1.20
N THR A 114 7.71 1.54 0.36
CA THR A 114 7.13 0.21 0.20
C THR A 114 7.95 -0.80 0.98
N VAL A 115 7.31 -1.51 1.91
CA VAL A 115 7.91 -2.62 2.66
C VAL A 115 7.32 -3.91 2.14
N TRP A 116 8.17 -4.82 1.66
CA TRP A 116 7.72 -6.10 1.11
C TRP A 116 7.61 -7.17 2.19
N GLU A 117 6.58 -8.01 2.10
CA GLU A 117 6.39 -9.13 3.04
C GLU A 117 7.64 -10.03 3.16
N CYS A 118 8.38 -10.25 2.07
CA CYS A 118 9.57 -11.08 2.08
C CYS A 118 10.72 -10.51 2.94
N GLU A 119 10.82 -9.19 3.05
CA GLU A 119 11.82 -8.50 3.87
C GLU A 119 11.53 -8.70 5.37
N LEU A 120 10.25 -8.91 5.72
CA LEU A 120 9.79 -9.11 7.09
C LEU A 120 9.87 -10.56 7.57
N ARG A 121 10.16 -11.52 6.68
CA ARG A 121 10.14 -12.96 6.99
C ARG A 121 11.38 -13.43 7.73
N ASN A 122 12.53 -12.79 7.53
CA ASN A 122 13.77 -13.22 8.17
C ASN A 122 13.93 -12.56 9.54
N SER A 123 13.72 -13.32 10.61
CA SER A 123 13.78 -12.80 11.98
C SER A 123 15.14 -12.26 12.38
N SER A 124 16.25 -12.78 11.83
CA SER A 124 17.59 -12.30 12.17
C SER A 124 17.92 -10.93 11.55
N GLN A 125 17.26 -10.56 10.46
CA GLN A 125 17.45 -9.30 9.74
C GLN A 125 16.30 -8.31 9.98
N LEU A 126 15.24 -8.74 10.66
CA LEU A 126 14.05 -7.95 10.88
C LEU A 126 14.34 -6.68 11.67
N ASP A 127 15.17 -6.76 12.72
CA ASP A 127 15.47 -5.59 13.53
C ASP A 127 16.32 -4.56 12.75
N ASP A 128 17.31 -5.03 11.99
CA ASP A 128 18.14 -4.19 11.12
C ASP A 128 17.30 -3.49 10.05
N MET A 129 16.39 -4.21 9.40
CA MET A 129 15.47 -3.63 8.41
C MET A 129 14.57 -2.57 9.07
N LEU A 130 14.00 -2.87 10.25
CA LEU A 130 13.16 -1.90 10.98
C LEU A 130 13.96 -0.68 11.46
N ASN A 131 15.26 -0.84 11.78
CA ASN A 131 16.18 0.25 12.08
C ASN A 131 16.43 1.11 10.84
N ALA A 132 16.72 0.50 9.70
CA ALA A 132 16.90 1.20 8.43
C ALA A 132 15.63 1.99 8.03
N LEU A 133 14.46 1.35 8.12
CA LEU A 133 13.17 1.99 7.89
C LEU A 133 12.95 3.19 8.82
N ALA A 134 13.33 3.06 10.09
CA ALA A 134 13.23 4.15 11.06
C ALA A 134 14.14 5.34 10.72
N GLU A 135 15.37 5.09 10.26
CA GLU A 135 16.26 6.16 9.79
C GLU A 135 15.72 6.85 8.54
N GLU A 136 15.17 6.08 7.59
CA GLU A 136 14.56 6.64 6.39
C GLU A 136 13.36 7.54 6.72
N ILE A 137 12.50 7.12 7.66
CA ILE A 137 11.39 7.95 8.14
C ILE A 137 11.91 9.24 8.81
N ARG A 138 12.97 9.15 9.63
CA ARG A 138 13.57 10.33 10.27
C ARG A 138 14.09 11.31 9.23
N TYR A 139 14.87 10.82 8.26
CA TYR A 139 15.41 11.61 7.16
C TYR A 139 14.31 12.29 6.34
N ALA A 140 13.25 11.56 5.97
CA ALA A 140 12.10 12.14 5.28
C ALA A 140 11.46 13.29 6.08
N GLY A 141 11.36 13.13 7.40
CA GLY A 141 10.88 14.19 8.29
C GLY A 141 11.78 15.43 8.36
N GLU A 142 13.09 15.27 8.25
CA GLU A 142 14.04 16.38 8.16
C GLU A 142 13.90 17.12 6.83
N VAL A 143 13.84 16.39 5.71
CA VAL A 143 13.60 16.95 4.38
C VAL A 143 12.28 17.73 4.36
N LYS A 144 11.21 17.16 4.90
CA LYS A 144 9.92 17.83 5.03
C LYS A 144 10.04 19.12 5.85
N ARG A 145 10.74 19.10 6.99
CA ARG A 145 10.93 20.28 7.84
C ARG A 145 11.64 21.41 7.09
N VAL A 146 12.68 21.09 6.33
CA VAL A 146 13.41 22.06 5.49
C VAL A 146 12.50 22.63 4.40
N LYS A 147 11.73 21.78 3.72
CA LYS A 147 10.73 22.23 2.72
C LYS A 147 9.65 23.13 3.33
N ASP A 148 9.11 22.76 4.50
CA ASP A 148 8.09 23.53 5.22
C ASP A 148 8.63 24.89 5.70
N MET A 149 9.90 24.95 6.10
CA MET A 149 10.57 26.20 6.48
C MET A 149 10.67 27.15 5.28
N ASN A 150 10.97 26.62 4.09
CA ASN A 150 11.04 27.39 2.84
C ASN A 150 9.64 27.75 2.30
N SER A 151 8.64 26.87 2.44
CA SER A 151 7.28 27.06 1.90
C SER A 151 6.37 27.97 2.74
N ARG A 152 6.71 28.24 4.01
CA ARG A 152 6.01 29.22 4.87
C ARG A 152 5.98 30.64 4.28
N GLN A 153 6.73 30.91 3.21
CA GLN A 153 6.66 32.13 2.42
C GLN A 153 5.45 32.21 1.45
N SER A 154 4.67 31.14 1.20
CA SER A 154 3.49 31.20 0.31
C SER A 154 2.38 30.17 0.61
N ARG A 155 1.32 30.57 1.34
CA ARG A 155 0.25 29.65 1.82
C ARG A 155 -1.02 29.55 0.97
N ALA A 156 -1.18 30.34 -0.10
CA ALA A 156 -2.41 30.31 -0.91
C ALA A 156 -2.34 29.37 -2.13
N ALA A 157 -1.14 29.16 -2.70
CA ALA A 157 -0.96 28.34 -3.91
C ALA A 157 -1.11 26.84 -3.63
N ALA A 158 -0.49 26.34 -2.56
CA ALA A 158 -0.49 24.92 -2.20
C ALA A 158 -1.89 24.33 -1.95
N ARG A 159 -2.86 25.15 -1.51
CA ARG A 159 -4.24 24.68 -1.26
C ARG A 159 -5.01 24.41 -2.54
N ARG A 160 -4.80 25.22 -3.59
CA ARG A 160 -5.46 25.06 -4.90
C ARG A 160 -4.89 23.87 -5.66
N GLU A 161 -3.58 23.69 -5.59
CA GLU A 161 -2.87 22.57 -6.24
C GLU A 161 -3.29 21.21 -5.65
N MET A 162 -3.48 21.15 -4.33
CA MET A 162 -4.02 19.97 -3.62
C MET A 162 -5.45 19.62 -4.07
N GLU A 163 -6.34 20.60 -4.25
CA GLU A 163 -7.71 20.36 -4.75
C GLU A 163 -7.72 19.82 -6.18
N GLU A 164 -6.80 20.31 -7.03
CA GLU A 164 -6.66 19.85 -8.42
C GLU A 164 -6.15 18.40 -8.51
N LEU A 165 -5.17 18.02 -7.67
CA LEU A 165 -4.65 16.65 -7.62
C LEU A 165 -5.72 15.64 -7.16
N LEU A 166 -6.53 15.98 -6.17
CA LEU A 166 -7.65 15.14 -5.72
C LEU A 166 -8.70 14.91 -6.83
N ARG A 167 -8.93 15.92 -7.67
CA ARG A 167 -9.84 15.79 -8.82
C ARG A 167 -9.27 14.85 -9.90
N LYS A 168 -7.99 15.02 -10.27
CA LYS A 168 -7.30 14.13 -11.22
C LYS A 168 -7.29 12.69 -10.76
N GLN A 169 -7.16 12.45 -9.45
CA GLN A 169 -7.27 11.11 -8.88
C GLN A 169 -8.64 10.47 -9.11
N ALA A 170 -9.73 11.22 -8.90
CA ALA A 170 -11.08 10.71 -9.12
C ALA A 170 -11.33 10.34 -10.59
N GLU A 171 -10.77 11.12 -11.52
CA GLU A 171 -10.85 10.86 -12.97
C GLU A 171 -10.07 9.59 -13.35
N LEU A 172 -8.85 9.43 -12.85
CA LEU A 172 -8.02 8.24 -13.12
C LEU A 172 -8.63 6.96 -12.54
N GLU A 173 -9.20 7.04 -11.32
CA GLU A 173 -9.92 5.93 -10.70
C GLU A 173 -11.15 5.53 -11.53
N ALA A 174 -11.86 6.50 -12.12
CA ALA A 174 -13.00 6.24 -13.00
C ALA A 174 -12.55 5.56 -14.31
N GLU A 175 -11.48 6.05 -14.93
CA GLU A 175 -10.90 5.49 -16.16
C GLU A 175 -10.43 4.05 -15.96
N ILE A 176 -9.69 3.77 -14.89
CA ILE A 176 -9.25 2.41 -14.53
C ILE A 176 -10.45 1.48 -14.33
N ASN A 177 -11.53 1.97 -13.71
CA ASN A 177 -12.75 1.20 -13.52
C ASN A 177 -13.50 0.92 -14.83
N GLN A 178 -13.37 1.79 -15.83
CA GLN A 178 -13.97 1.65 -17.16
C GLN A 178 -13.15 0.73 -18.08
N LEU A 179 -11.81 0.80 -18.01
CA LEU A 179 -10.89 -0.06 -18.77
C LEU A 179 -10.84 -1.49 -18.21
N TYR A 180 -11.00 -1.64 -16.90
CA TYR A 180 -11.00 -2.94 -16.21
C TYR A 180 -12.31 -3.17 -15.42
N PRO A 181 -13.47 -3.22 -16.10
CA PRO A 181 -14.78 -3.33 -15.46
C PRO A 181 -14.95 -4.71 -14.82
N ILE A 182 -15.21 -4.74 -13.52
CA ILE A 182 -15.44 -5.99 -12.77
C ILE A 182 -16.95 -6.20 -12.59
N PRO A 183 -17.48 -7.42 -12.80
CA PRO A 183 -18.86 -7.77 -12.44
C PRO A 183 -19.17 -7.50 -10.96
N LYS A 184 -20.35 -6.93 -10.66
CA LYS A 184 -20.81 -6.59 -9.30
C LYS A 184 -20.74 -7.75 -8.28
N ARG A 185 -20.72 -8.99 -8.74
CA ARG A 185 -20.56 -10.22 -7.92
C ARG A 185 -19.19 -10.35 -7.24
N ILE A 186 -18.12 -9.83 -7.85
CA ILE A 186 -16.75 -9.89 -7.30
C ILE A 186 -16.46 -8.65 -6.44
N ARG A 187 -17.20 -7.56 -6.70
CA ARG A 187 -17.27 -6.40 -5.84
C ARG A 187 -17.52 -6.83 -4.39
N THR A 188 -18.36 -7.81 -4.08
CA THR A 188 -18.60 -8.30 -2.71
C THR A 188 -17.39 -8.96 -2.02
N ILE A 189 -16.42 -9.52 -2.75
CA ILE A 189 -15.20 -10.11 -2.15
C ILE A 189 -14.17 -9.01 -1.83
N SER A 190 -14.21 -7.88 -2.55
CA SER A 190 -13.36 -6.70 -2.31
C SER A 190 -14.06 -5.56 -1.54
N LEU A 191 -15.40 -5.52 -1.51
CA LEU A 191 -16.29 -4.56 -0.83
C LEU A 191 -16.83 -5.09 0.49
N ALA A 192 -16.62 -6.36 0.86
CA ALA A 192 -16.74 -6.76 2.27
C ALA A 192 -15.73 -6.00 3.18
N PHE A 193 -14.88 -5.14 2.60
CA PHE A 193 -13.92 -4.27 3.26
C PHE A 193 -14.26 -2.77 3.18
N ASP A 194 -15.40 -2.39 2.59
CA ASP A 194 -15.88 -1.00 2.55
C ASP A 194 -17.41 -0.93 2.73
N GLY A 195 -17.85 -0.77 3.98
CA GLY A 195 -19.21 -0.39 4.35
C GLY A 195 -19.83 -1.23 5.46
N ASP A 196 -19.81 -0.66 6.68
CA ASP A 196 -20.81 -0.67 7.78
C ASP A 196 -21.35 -2.04 8.29
N GLU A 197 -21.45 -2.36 9.59
CA GLU A 197 -21.53 -1.61 10.86
C GLU A 197 -20.58 -2.18 11.94
#